data_AF-A0A674B5M8-F1
#
_entry.id   AF-A0A674B5M8-F1
#
_cell.length_a   1.000
_cell.length_b   1.000
_cell.length_c   1.000
_cell.angle_alpha   90.00
_cell.angle_beta   90.00
_cell.angle_gamma   90.00
#
_symmetry.space_group_name_H-M   'P 1'
#
loop_
_entity.id
_entity.type
_entity.pdbx_description
1 polymer ?
#
loop_
_entity_poly.entity_id
_entity_poly.type
_entity_poly.pdbx_seq_one_letter_code
_entity_poly.pdbx_strand_id
1 'polypeptide(L)'
;MIVIKLNQYPLLLSVSLSLSLSVFLSLSLSTGQSLSSKVHQTPTAILKGSKDNVQLTCNHTIQNYIIILWYQQSTGDTAMNLIGYAQYKSITMEKSFEKHFNVSGDGSKEAYLHLLSVRAPEDSAVYYCASMLFDVKTVHCANYEAHFGSGTKLTVLDIPVTPPKVKVLPPSAKECEDRNKKKKKTLVCVATDFYPDHVTVFWQLNGGANITDGVGTDNTALRDGNRRYSITSRLRVPAKKWNKASNRFTCTVRFFNGNDDIYVADHINGEEGTVTL
;
A
#
# COMPACT_ATOMS: atom_id res chain seq x y z
N MET A 1 0.67 -6.95 -7.32
CA MET A 1 1.81 -7.84 -7.62
C MET A 1 2.80 -7.02 -8.42
N ILE A 2 3.93 -6.65 -7.81
CA ILE A 2 5.02 -5.94 -8.50
C ILE A 2 6.01 -7.02 -8.91
N VAL A 3 6.14 -7.25 -10.22
CA VAL A 3 7.21 -8.07 -10.80
C VAL A 3 7.99 -7.12 -11.70
N ILE A 4 9.25 -6.86 -11.35
CA ILE A 4 10.12 -6.02 -12.16
C ILE A 4 10.99 -6.95 -12.99
N LYS A 5 10.87 -6.85 -14.31
CA LYS A 5 11.84 -7.41 -15.24
C LYS A 5 12.96 -6.39 -15.38
N LEU A 6 14.14 -6.72 -14.88
CA LEU A 6 15.33 -5.90 -15.07
C LEU A 6 15.82 -6.09 -16.51
N ASN A 7 15.75 -5.04 -17.33
CA ASN A 7 16.19 -5.08 -18.73
C ASN A 7 17.18 -3.93 -18.99
N GLN A 8 18.32 -4.21 -19.62
CA GLN A 8 19.35 -3.22 -19.95
C GLN A 8 19.22 -2.76 -21.42
N TYR A 9 18.64 -1.56 -21.63
CA TYR A 9 18.65 -0.68 -22.82
C TYR A 9 18.22 -1.19 -24.23
N PRO A 10 17.82 -0.28 -25.16
CA PRO A 10 16.98 -0.59 -26.32
C PRO A 10 17.77 -0.70 -27.63
N LEU A 11 17.36 -1.61 -28.52
CA LEU A 11 17.62 -1.48 -29.95
C LEU A 11 16.38 -1.87 -30.77
N LEU A 12 16.05 -0.98 -31.69
CA LEU A 12 15.07 -1.10 -32.77
C LEU A 12 15.38 -2.33 -33.65
N LEU A 13 14.35 -2.99 -34.19
CA LEU A 13 14.20 -3.26 -35.64
C LEU A 13 12.86 -3.92 -36.02
N SER A 14 12.24 -3.29 -37.03
CA SER A 14 11.36 -3.77 -38.11
C SER A 14 10.07 -4.57 -37.85
N VAL A 15 9.02 -4.07 -38.52
CA VAL A 15 7.68 -4.64 -38.73
C VAL A 15 7.73 -5.84 -39.68
N SER A 16 6.95 -6.88 -39.39
CA SER A 16 6.39 -7.77 -40.43
C SER A 16 4.96 -8.17 -40.07
N LEU A 17 4.03 -7.87 -40.98
CA LEU A 17 2.60 -8.18 -40.88
C LEU A 17 2.36 -9.57 -41.47
N SER A 18 1.75 -10.49 -40.72
CA SER A 18 1.13 -11.69 -41.31
C SER A 18 -0.14 -12.06 -40.54
N LEU A 19 -1.28 -11.99 -41.23
CA LEU A 19 -2.58 -12.49 -40.76
C LEU A 19 -2.63 -14.02 -40.84
N SER A 20 -3.07 -14.70 -39.79
CA SER A 20 -3.77 -15.98 -39.92
C SER A 20 -4.69 -16.30 -38.73
N LEU A 21 -5.74 -17.05 -39.05
CA LEU A 21 -7.05 -17.18 -38.42
C LEU A 21 -7.09 -17.99 -37.10
N SER A 22 -7.86 -17.47 -36.13
CA SER A 22 -8.69 -18.17 -35.13
C SER A 22 -8.10 -19.35 -34.33
N VAL A 23 -7.77 -19.10 -33.06
CA VAL A 23 -7.63 -20.11 -32.00
C VAL A 23 -8.72 -19.87 -30.94
N PHE A 24 -9.54 -20.89 -30.69
CA PHE A 24 -10.54 -20.89 -29.62
C PHE A 24 -9.85 -20.72 -28.26
N LEU A 25 -10.11 -19.60 -27.58
CA LEU A 25 -9.60 -19.32 -26.25
C LEU A 25 -10.48 -20.03 -25.21
N SER A 26 -10.12 -21.26 -24.85
CA SER A 26 -10.62 -21.88 -23.62
C SER A 26 -9.99 -21.14 -22.43
N LEU A 27 -10.75 -20.26 -21.78
CA LEU A 27 -10.37 -19.70 -20.47
C LEU A 27 -10.45 -20.82 -19.42
N SER A 28 -9.38 -21.59 -19.28
CA SER A 28 -9.09 -22.28 -18.03
C SER A 28 -8.64 -21.22 -17.02
N LEU A 29 -9.51 -20.87 -16.06
CA LEU A 29 -9.11 -20.16 -14.85
C LEU A 29 -8.21 -21.10 -14.03
N SER A 30 -6.95 -21.23 -14.44
CA SER A 30 -5.91 -21.67 -13.51
C SER A 30 -5.70 -20.51 -12.56
N THR A 31 -6.09 -20.68 -11.30
CA THR A 31 -5.65 -19.82 -10.21
C THR A 31 -4.17 -20.08 -9.97
N GLY A 32 -3.33 -19.65 -10.93
CA GLY A 32 -1.88 -19.67 -10.78
C GLY A 32 -1.53 -18.81 -9.58
N GLN A 33 -1.14 -19.45 -8.48
CA GLN A 33 -0.74 -18.75 -7.27
C GLN A 33 0.55 -17.97 -7.57
N SER A 34 0.47 -16.64 -7.48
CA SER A 34 1.62 -15.76 -7.71
C SER A 34 2.78 -16.14 -6.80
N LEU A 35 4.00 -16.25 -7.33
CA LEU A 35 5.21 -16.49 -6.55
C LEU A 35 5.50 -15.39 -5.52
N SER A 36 5.01 -14.16 -5.72
CA SER A 36 5.08 -13.09 -4.72
C SER A 36 4.34 -13.44 -3.42
N SER A 37 3.31 -14.29 -3.48
CA SER A 37 2.64 -14.79 -2.26
C SER A 37 3.52 -15.72 -1.41
N LYS A 38 4.65 -16.19 -1.94
CA LYS A 38 5.64 -17.03 -1.25
C LYS A 38 6.82 -16.25 -0.69
N VAL A 39 6.79 -14.92 -0.79
CA VAL A 39 7.79 -14.02 -0.19
C VAL A 39 7.11 -13.25 0.93
N HIS A 40 7.56 -13.45 2.15
CA HIS A 40 6.97 -12.84 3.33
C HIS A 40 7.95 -11.85 3.95
N GLN A 41 7.46 -10.64 4.18
CA GLN A 41 8.22 -9.57 4.78
C GLN A 41 7.54 -9.12 6.07
N THR A 42 8.29 -8.99 7.15
CA THR A 42 7.77 -8.60 8.46
C THR A 42 8.68 -7.59 9.15
N PRO A 43 8.08 -6.70 9.96
CA PRO A 43 6.64 -6.39 10.06
C PRO A 43 6.14 -5.56 8.85
N THR A 44 4.83 -5.34 8.72
CA THR A 44 4.25 -4.53 7.62
C THR A 44 4.36 -3.02 7.86
N ALA A 45 4.43 -2.60 9.12
CA ALA A 45 4.60 -1.21 9.52
C ALA A 45 5.39 -1.12 10.84
N ILE A 46 6.17 -0.06 11.01
CA ILE A 46 6.96 0.22 12.21
C ILE A 46 6.91 1.71 12.51
N LEU A 47 6.64 2.05 13.77
CA LEU A 47 6.83 3.39 14.32
C LEU A 47 7.97 3.37 15.33
N LYS A 48 8.99 4.20 15.13
CA LYS A 48 10.15 4.28 16.02
C LYS A 48 10.60 5.71 16.26
N GLY A 49 11.21 5.96 17.41
CA GLY A 49 11.86 7.24 17.67
C GLY A 49 13.16 7.37 16.90
N SER A 50 13.67 8.59 16.78
CA SER A 50 15.02 8.80 16.26
C SER A 50 16.05 8.10 17.16
N LYS A 51 17.12 7.56 16.57
CA LYS A 51 18.21 6.80 17.21
C LYS A 51 17.85 5.37 17.66
N ASP A 52 16.62 4.92 17.42
CA ASP A 52 16.29 3.51 17.60
C ASP A 52 16.95 2.64 16.52
N ASN A 53 17.09 1.34 16.80
CA ASN A 53 17.49 0.35 15.81
C ASN A 53 16.26 -0.40 15.31
N VAL A 54 16.24 -0.70 14.01
CA VAL A 54 15.15 -1.41 13.35
C VAL A 54 15.71 -2.62 12.62
N GLN A 55 15.03 -3.76 12.76
CA GLN A 55 15.31 -4.96 11.98
C GLN A 55 14.05 -5.32 11.18
N LEU A 56 14.23 -5.52 9.88
CA LEU A 56 13.22 -6.08 8.99
C LEU A 56 13.61 -7.50 8.61
N THR A 57 12.63 -8.38 8.49
CA THR A 57 12.84 -9.78 8.12
C THR A 57 12.17 -10.06 6.78
N CYS A 58 12.84 -10.82 5.93
CA CYS A 58 12.29 -11.34 4.69
C CYS A 58 12.63 -12.81 4.55
N ASN A 59 11.62 -13.64 4.28
CA ASN A 59 11.82 -15.05 3.96
C ASN A 59 11.02 -15.47 2.72
N HIS A 60 11.42 -16.59 2.11
CA HIS A 60 10.69 -17.17 1.00
C HIS A 60 10.75 -18.69 0.98
N THR A 61 9.78 -19.29 0.30
CA THR A 61 9.69 -20.76 0.09
C THR A 61 9.84 -21.16 -1.38
N ILE A 62 10.29 -20.23 -2.23
CA ILE A 62 10.48 -20.44 -3.66
C ILE A 62 11.71 -21.32 -3.90
N GLN A 63 11.52 -22.45 -4.60
CA GLN A 63 12.63 -23.35 -4.95
C GLN A 63 13.64 -22.68 -5.87
N ASN A 64 14.92 -23.01 -5.68
CA ASN A 64 16.06 -22.51 -6.44
C ASN A 64 16.36 -21.01 -6.29
N TYR A 65 15.55 -20.24 -5.57
CA TYR A 65 15.86 -18.85 -5.29
C TYR A 65 16.94 -18.79 -4.23
N ILE A 66 17.97 -17.98 -4.49
CA ILE A 66 19.20 -17.96 -3.68
C ILE A 66 19.65 -16.55 -3.33
N ILE A 67 18.89 -15.54 -3.76
CA ILE A 67 19.13 -14.13 -3.46
C ILE A 67 17.90 -13.52 -2.81
N ILE A 68 18.12 -12.74 -1.74
CA ILE A 68 17.16 -11.78 -1.20
C ILE A 68 17.77 -10.37 -1.33
N LEU A 69 17.08 -9.49 -2.04
CA LEU A 69 17.44 -8.09 -2.23
C LEU A 69 16.63 -7.19 -1.31
N TRP A 70 17.23 -6.09 -0.87
CA TRP A 70 16.57 -5.04 -0.08
C TRP A 70 16.59 -3.71 -0.80
N TYR A 71 15.43 -3.08 -0.89
CA TYR A 71 15.21 -1.79 -1.54
C TYR A 71 14.63 -0.78 -0.57
N GLN A 72 14.97 0.49 -0.77
CA GLN A 72 14.34 1.65 -0.14
C GLN A 72 13.55 2.43 -1.19
N GLN A 73 12.29 2.74 -0.89
CA GLN A 73 11.48 3.72 -1.60
C GLN A 73 11.22 4.91 -0.68
N SER A 74 11.93 6.01 -0.91
CA SER A 74 11.78 7.24 -0.13
C SER A 74 10.40 7.86 -0.31
N THR A 75 9.92 8.56 0.71
CA THR A 75 8.62 9.23 0.67
C THR A 75 8.57 10.24 -0.49
N GLY A 76 7.60 10.07 -1.40
CA GLY A 76 7.43 10.92 -2.59
C GLY A 76 8.23 10.48 -3.81
N ASP A 77 9.09 9.47 -3.69
CA ASP A 77 9.84 8.90 -4.81
C ASP A 77 9.12 7.68 -5.41
N THR A 78 9.18 7.56 -6.72
CA THR A 78 8.70 6.38 -7.47
C THR A 78 9.80 5.34 -7.67
N ALA A 79 11.06 5.73 -7.57
CA ALA A 79 12.20 4.84 -7.72
C ALA A 79 12.47 4.04 -6.44
N MET A 80 12.88 2.79 -6.63
CA MET A 80 13.39 1.93 -5.56
C MET A 80 14.91 1.87 -5.67
N ASN A 81 15.59 2.30 -4.62
CA ASN A 81 17.05 2.25 -4.54
C ASN A 81 17.48 0.93 -3.88
N LEU A 82 18.37 0.18 -4.52
CA LEU A 82 18.95 -1.02 -3.94
C LEU A 82 19.85 -0.63 -2.76
N ILE A 83 19.63 -1.26 -1.60
CA ILE A 83 20.44 -1.08 -0.40
C ILE A 83 21.57 -2.12 -0.37
N GLY A 84 21.22 -3.36 -0.69
CA GLY A 84 22.11 -4.52 -0.63
C GLY A 84 21.32 -5.82 -0.76
N TYR A 85 22.04 -6.95 -0.74
CA TYR A 85 21.45 -8.27 -0.89
C TYR A 85 22.26 -9.35 -0.18
N ALA A 86 21.58 -10.44 0.15
CA ALA A 86 22.19 -11.70 0.58
C ALA A 86 22.10 -12.70 -0.58
N GLN A 87 23.22 -13.25 -1.02
CA GLN A 87 23.31 -14.38 -1.97
C GLN A 87 23.85 -15.60 -1.23
N TYR A 88 22.99 -16.59 -0.98
CA TYR A 88 23.20 -17.53 0.11
C TYR A 88 23.65 -16.76 1.37
N LYS A 89 24.78 -17.13 1.96
CA LYS A 89 25.36 -16.45 3.13
C LYS A 89 26.31 -15.30 2.79
N SER A 90 26.55 -15.04 1.51
CA SER A 90 27.38 -13.92 1.06
C SER A 90 26.56 -12.64 1.07
N ILE A 91 27.10 -11.57 1.67
CA ILE A 91 26.42 -10.27 1.76
C ILE A 91 27.10 -9.27 0.83
N THR A 92 26.30 -8.49 0.12
CA THR A 92 26.79 -7.37 -0.69
C THR A 92 25.95 -6.14 -0.38
N MET A 93 26.61 -5.02 -0.13
CA MET A 93 26.00 -3.73 0.18
C MET A 93 26.32 -2.74 -0.92
N GLU A 94 25.38 -1.84 -1.22
CA GLU A 94 25.65 -0.69 -2.06
C GLU A 94 26.42 0.37 -1.26
N LYS A 95 27.47 0.94 -1.87
CA LYS A 95 28.43 1.83 -1.18
C LYS A 95 27.78 3.01 -0.44
N SER A 96 26.68 3.54 -0.98
CA SER A 96 25.94 4.65 -0.37
C SER A 96 25.25 4.27 0.94
N PHE A 97 25.06 2.98 1.21
CA PHE A 97 24.28 2.46 2.33
C PHE A 97 25.12 1.73 3.40
N GLU A 98 26.37 1.38 3.12
CA GLU A 98 27.27 0.58 4.00
C GLU A 98 27.43 1.11 5.44
N LYS A 99 27.26 2.41 5.69
CA LYS A 99 27.44 3.02 7.02
C LYS A 99 26.20 2.98 7.90
N HIS A 100 25.02 2.94 7.29
CA HIS A 100 23.73 3.16 7.96
C HIS A 100 22.84 1.92 7.98
N PHE A 101 23.07 1.05 7.00
CA PHE A 101 22.35 -0.20 6.81
C PHE A 101 23.30 -1.38 6.91
N ASN A 102 22.77 -2.52 7.32
CA ASN A 102 23.47 -3.80 7.26
C ASN A 102 22.50 -4.89 6.83
N VAL A 103 22.98 -5.87 6.06
CA VAL A 103 22.20 -7.05 5.65
C VAL A 103 22.84 -8.29 6.26
N SER A 104 22.02 -9.23 6.73
CA SER A 104 22.50 -10.52 7.22
C SER A 104 21.55 -11.65 6.86
N GLY A 105 21.97 -12.90 7.05
CA GLY A 105 21.15 -14.09 6.86
C GLY A 105 21.55 -14.94 5.64
N ASP A 106 20.59 -15.65 5.09
CA ASP A 106 20.76 -16.57 3.96
C ASP A 106 19.72 -16.28 2.87
N GLY A 107 20.18 -15.77 1.73
CA GLY A 107 19.35 -15.42 0.58
C GLY A 107 18.57 -16.58 -0.04
N SER A 108 18.83 -17.83 0.36
CA SER A 108 18.04 -19.01 -0.05
C SER A 108 16.88 -19.35 0.88
N LYS A 109 16.76 -18.66 2.02
CA LYS A 109 15.78 -18.96 3.07
C LYS A 109 15.20 -17.70 3.70
N GLU A 110 16.03 -16.96 4.42
CA GLU A 110 15.65 -15.83 5.24
C GLU A 110 16.82 -14.86 5.42
N ALA A 111 16.57 -13.58 5.18
CA ALA A 111 17.53 -12.51 5.36
C ALA A 111 16.91 -11.33 6.11
N TYR A 112 17.78 -10.49 6.66
CA TYR A 112 17.40 -9.38 7.53
C TYR A 112 18.04 -8.09 7.05
N LEU A 113 17.29 -6.99 7.12
CA LEU A 113 17.80 -5.64 6.95
C LEU A 113 17.83 -4.96 8.31
N HIS A 114 19.01 -4.46 8.69
CA HIS A 114 19.24 -3.72 9.92
C HIS A 114 19.44 -2.26 9.59
N LEU A 115 18.67 -1.39 10.23
CA LEU A 115 18.84 0.05 10.20
C LEU A 115 19.32 0.48 11.59
N LEU A 116 20.47 1.14 11.62
CA LEU A 116 21.11 1.55 12.87
C LEU A 116 20.84 3.03 13.14
N SER A 117 20.38 3.36 14.34
CA SER A 117 20.15 4.75 14.77
C SER A 117 19.32 5.56 13.76
N VAL A 118 18.08 5.13 13.51
CA VAL A 118 17.20 5.71 12.47
C VAL A 118 16.97 7.22 12.65
N ARG A 119 16.79 7.92 11.53
CA ARG A 119 16.71 9.39 11.44
C ARG A 119 15.43 9.83 10.74
N ALA A 120 14.81 10.88 11.27
CA ALA A 120 13.70 11.55 10.62
C ALA A 120 14.22 12.82 9.90
N PRO A 121 13.78 13.08 8.64
CA PRO A 121 12.85 12.29 7.84
C PRO A 121 13.51 11.22 6.94
N GLU A 122 14.84 11.12 6.88
CA GLU A 122 15.56 10.41 5.82
C GLU A 122 15.28 8.90 5.76
N ASP A 123 15.08 8.26 6.92
CA ASP A 123 14.82 6.82 7.01
C ASP A 123 13.31 6.50 7.07
N SER A 124 12.45 7.53 7.07
CA SER A 124 11.00 7.35 6.92
C SER A 124 10.67 7.04 5.45
N ALA A 125 10.54 5.74 5.17
CA ALA A 125 10.40 5.21 3.82
C ALA A 125 9.62 3.89 3.83
N VAL A 126 9.28 3.40 2.63
CA VAL A 126 8.82 2.02 2.46
C VAL A 126 10.01 1.17 2.03
N TYR A 127 10.29 0.12 2.78
CA TYR A 127 11.36 -0.83 2.50
C TYR A 127 10.76 -2.09 1.89
N TYR A 128 11.36 -2.61 0.84
CA TYR A 128 10.90 -3.80 0.16
C TYR A 128 12.00 -4.84 0.10
N CYS A 129 11.66 -6.10 0.38
CA CYS A 129 12.49 -7.21 -0.04
C CYS A 129 11.96 -7.83 -1.33
N ALA A 130 12.87 -8.42 -2.11
CA ALA A 130 12.52 -9.27 -3.23
C ALA A 130 13.42 -10.50 -3.26
N SER A 131 12.87 -11.63 -3.68
CA SER A 131 13.66 -12.86 -3.86
C SER A 131 13.82 -13.17 -5.35
N MET A 132 14.99 -13.67 -5.75
CA MET A 132 15.28 -14.05 -7.13
C MET A 132 16.20 -15.28 -7.24
N LEU A 133 16.12 -15.95 -8.40
CA LEU A 133 17.06 -16.96 -8.85
C LEU A 133 18.36 -16.31 -9.36
N PHE A 134 19.50 -16.97 -9.14
CA PHE A 134 20.76 -16.64 -9.83
C PHE A 134 21.25 -17.88 -10.59
N ASP A 135 21.22 -17.82 -11.92
CA ASP A 135 21.71 -18.90 -12.79
C ASP A 135 22.96 -18.43 -13.54
N VAL A 136 24.02 -19.23 -13.46
CA VAL A 136 25.33 -18.99 -14.09
C VAL A 136 25.39 -19.61 -15.51
N LYS A 137 24.35 -20.33 -15.96
CA LYS A 137 24.45 -21.20 -17.14
C LYS A 137 23.86 -20.72 -18.46
N THR A 138 23.29 -19.53 -18.60
CA THR A 138 22.78 -19.10 -19.91
C THR A 138 23.15 -17.66 -20.28
N VAL A 139 24.07 -17.58 -21.24
CA VAL A 139 24.40 -16.41 -22.05
C VAL A 139 23.19 -16.09 -22.95
N HIS A 140 22.71 -14.85 -22.86
CA HIS A 140 21.70 -14.15 -23.68
C HIS A 140 20.21 -14.26 -23.24
N CYS A 141 19.71 -13.15 -22.69
CA CYS A 141 18.29 -12.78 -22.52
C CYS A 141 17.42 -13.61 -21.54
N ALA A 142 17.95 -14.02 -20.38
CA ALA A 142 17.08 -14.48 -19.30
C ALA A 142 16.39 -13.27 -18.62
N ASN A 143 15.07 -13.18 -18.75
CA ASN A 143 14.25 -12.26 -17.94
C ASN A 143 14.30 -12.74 -16.49
N TYR A 144 15.17 -12.15 -15.66
CA TYR A 144 15.16 -12.44 -14.22
C TYR A 144 13.96 -11.75 -13.58
N GLU A 145 13.00 -12.54 -13.11
CA GLU A 145 11.87 -12.04 -12.36
C GLU A 145 12.21 -12.08 -10.87
N ALA A 146 12.20 -10.91 -10.23
CA ALA A 146 12.22 -10.83 -8.78
C ALA A 146 10.79 -10.77 -8.26
N HIS A 147 10.52 -11.50 -7.18
CA HIS A 147 9.22 -11.50 -6.52
C HIS A 147 9.31 -10.74 -5.20
N PHE A 148 8.50 -9.68 -5.10
CA PHE A 148 8.52 -8.78 -3.97
C PHE A 148 7.67 -9.31 -2.80
N GLY A 149 8.15 -9.04 -1.59
CA GLY A 149 7.33 -9.09 -0.38
C GLY A 149 6.33 -7.93 -0.34
N SER A 150 5.52 -7.87 0.72
CA SER A 150 4.49 -6.84 0.88
C SER A 150 5.04 -5.42 1.13
N GLY A 151 6.32 -5.32 1.52
CA GLY A 151 6.91 -4.08 1.99
C GLY A 151 6.67 -3.82 3.48
N THR A 152 7.51 -2.96 4.05
CA THR A 152 7.44 -2.46 5.43
C THR A 152 7.45 -0.94 5.38
N LYS A 153 6.41 -0.29 5.89
CA LYS A 153 6.39 1.16 6.07
C LYS A 153 7.05 1.53 7.40
N LEU A 154 8.26 2.08 7.35
CA LEU A 154 8.93 2.65 8.52
C LEU A 154 8.58 4.14 8.64
N THR A 155 8.21 4.57 9.83
CA THR A 155 8.05 5.98 10.15
C THR A 155 8.83 6.30 11.41
N VAL A 156 9.84 7.15 11.26
CA VAL A 156 10.61 7.71 12.36
C VAL A 156 9.85 8.92 12.90
N LEU A 157 9.37 8.83 14.13
CA LEU A 157 8.50 9.80 14.77
C LEU A 157 9.27 11.08 15.13
N ASP A 158 8.70 12.22 14.76
CA ASP A 158 9.23 13.57 15.05
C ASP A 158 8.32 14.40 15.99
N ILE A 159 7.12 13.88 16.30
CA ILE A 159 6.18 14.37 17.32
C ILE A 159 5.45 13.19 17.99
N PRO A 160 4.76 13.41 19.13
CA PRO A 160 3.96 12.37 19.77
C PRO A 160 2.83 11.84 18.88
N VAL A 161 2.64 10.52 18.91
CA VAL A 161 1.52 9.83 18.23
C VAL A 161 0.20 10.37 18.75
N THR A 162 -0.72 10.73 17.85
CA THR A 162 -2.05 11.25 18.19
C THR A 162 -3.12 10.57 17.31
N PRO A 163 -4.17 9.97 17.90
CA PRO A 163 -5.28 9.39 17.14
C PRO A 163 -6.11 10.45 16.37
N PRO A 164 -6.84 10.03 15.33
CA PRO A 164 -7.67 10.94 14.54
C PRO A 164 -8.93 11.38 15.27
N LYS A 165 -9.37 12.59 14.92
CA LYS A 165 -10.75 13.03 15.12
C LYS A 165 -11.51 12.76 13.84
N VAL A 166 -12.63 12.05 13.92
CA VAL A 166 -13.44 11.65 12.77
C VAL A 166 -14.76 12.41 12.80
N LYS A 167 -15.14 12.98 11.66
CA LYS A 167 -16.44 13.62 11.48
C LYS A 167 -17.06 13.21 10.14
N VAL A 168 -18.32 12.80 10.18
CA VAL A 168 -19.13 12.57 8.99
C VAL A 168 -19.99 13.79 8.71
N LEU A 169 -19.94 14.26 7.46
CA LEU A 169 -20.69 15.40 6.96
C LEU A 169 -21.81 14.90 6.04
N PRO A 170 -23.01 15.51 6.14
CA PRO A 170 -24.12 15.18 5.25
C PRO A 170 -23.82 15.61 3.80
N PRO A 171 -24.56 15.06 2.82
CA PRO A 171 -24.55 15.55 1.46
C PRO A 171 -24.92 17.03 1.38
N SER A 172 -24.37 17.73 0.38
CA SER A 172 -24.78 19.11 0.11
C SER A 172 -26.24 19.16 -0.34
N ALA A 173 -27.00 20.12 0.20
CA ALA A 173 -28.36 20.42 -0.26
C ALA A 173 -28.39 20.81 -1.76
N LYS A 174 -27.28 21.34 -2.28
CA LYS A 174 -27.12 21.78 -3.68
C LYS A 174 -26.41 20.76 -4.58
N GLU A 175 -26.31 19.50 -4.16
CA GLU A 175 -25.67 18.46 -4.98
C GLU A 175 -26.43 18.27 -6.31
N CYS A 176 -25.73 18.47 -7.43
CA CYS A 176 -26.30 18.36 -8.77
C CYS A 176 -26.72 16.93 -9.11
N GLU A 177 -27.74 16.80 -9.97
CA GLU A 177 -28.15 15.50 -10.49
C GLU A 177 -27.07 14.90 -11.42
N ASP A 178 -26.91 13.58 -11.36
CA ASP A 178 -26.06 12.85 -12.30
C ASP A 178 -26.61 12.99 -13.73
N ARG A 179 -25.76 12.90 -14.77
CA ARG A 179 -26.14 13.03 -16.20
C ARG A 179 -27.28 12.08 -16.60
N ASN A 180 -27.42 10.96 -15.90
CA ASN A 180 -28.47 9.96 -16.08
C ASN A 180 -29.77 10.25 -15.31
N LYS A 181 -29.97 11.48 -14.78
CA LYS A 181 -31.10 11.87 -13.91
C LYS A 181 -31.26 11.02 -12.65
N LYS A 182 -30.23 10.27 -12.27
CA LYS A 182 -30.21 9.49 -11.02
C LYS A 182 -29.71 10.39 -9.90
N LYS A 183 -30.62 10.82 -9.02
CA LYS A 183 -30.25 11.55 -7.80
C LYS A 183 -29.35 10.65 -6.93
N LYS A 184 -28.09 11.04 -6.80
CA LYS A 184 -27.12 10.46 -5.86
C LYS A 184 -26.84 11.47 -4.77
N LYS A 185 -26.35 10.96 -3.64
CA LYS A 185 -26.00 11.75 -2.47
C LYS A 185 -24.59 11.37 -2.03
N THR A 186 -23.75 12.36 -1.78
CA THR A 186 -22.34 12.16 -1.42
C THR A 186 -22.10 12.55 0.03
N LEU A 187 -21.85 11.56 0.88
CA LEU A 187 -21.39 11.79 2.25
C LEU A 187 -19.87 11.99 2.25
N VAL A 188 -19.38 12.75 3.22
CA VAL A 188 -17.94 13.01 3.37
C VAL A 188 -17.52 12.67 4.80
N CYS A 189 -16.48 11.87 4.94
CA CYS A 189 -15.81 11.58 6.20
C CYS A 189 -14.47 12.30 6.21
N VAL A 190 -14.22 13.10 7.24
CA VAL A 190 -12.98 13.84 7.41
C VAL A 190 -12.31 13.33 8.68
N ALA A 191 -11.09 12.81 8.54
CA ALA A 191 -10.22 12.48 9.65
C ALA A 191 -9.15 13.57 9.78
N THR A 192 -8.96 14.11 10.98
CA THR A 192 -8.09 15.28 11.22
C THR A 192 -7.25 15.11 12.48
N ASP A 193 -6.23 15.96 12.61
CA ASP A 193 -5.36 16.10 13.78
C ASP A 193 -4.55 14.86 14.19
N PHE A 194 -4.43 13.86 13.31
CA PHE A 194 -3.71 12.61 13.64
C PHE A 194 -2.23 12.65 13.26
N TYR A 195 -1.45 11.80 13.92
CA TYR A 195 -0.06 11.55 13.56
C TYR A 195 0.37 10.17 14.10
N PRO A 196 1.08 9.32 13.32
CA PRO A 196 1.50 9.52 11.93
C PRO A 196 0.38 9.17 10.93
N ASP A 197 0.68 9.06 9.64
CA ASP A 197 -0.29 8.84 8.56
C ASP A 197 -0.77 7.38 8.37
N HIS A 198 -0.61 6.53 9.38
CA HIS A 198 -0.94 5.09 9.31
C HIS A 198 -2.43 4.86 9.55
N VAL A 199 -3.25 5.26 8.57
CA VAL A 199 -4.70 5.18 8.64
C VAL A 199 -5.32 4.37 7.50
N THR A 200 -6.44 3.72 7.78
CA THR A 200 -7.31 3.12 6.76
C THR A 200 -8.76 3.51 7.05
N VAL A 201 -9.44 4.05 6.04
CA VAL A 201 -10.83 4.53 6.15
C VAL A 201 -11.78 3.55 5.47
N PHE A 202 -12.85 3.18 6.16
CA PHE A 202 -13.90 2.31 5.61
C PHE A 202 -15.29 2.75 6.05
N TRP A 203 -16.29 2.36 5.27
CA TRP A 203 -17.69 2.74 5.47
C TRP A 203 -18.57 1.53 5.73
N GLN A 204 -19.56 1.68 6.60
CA GLN A 204 -20.57 0.66 6.89
C GLN A 204 -21.97 1.26 6.87
N LEU A 205 -22.94 0.47 6.41
CA LEU A 205 -24.37 0.80 6.48
C LEU A 205 -25.02 -0.10 7.53
N ASN A 206 -25.66 0.51 8.53
CA ASN A 206 -26.38 -0.20 9.60
C ASN A 206 -25.52 -1.22 10.35
N GLY A 207 -24.21 -0.98 10.49
CA GLY A 207 -23.28 -1.90 11.14
C GLY A 207 -22.98 -3.19 10.35
N GLY A 208 -23.39 -3.27 9.08
CA GLY A 208 -23.12 -4.41 8.22
C GLY A 208 -21.69 -4.48 7.69
N ALA A 209 -21.50 -5.26 6.62
CA ALA A 209 -20.22 -5.39 5.93
C ALA A 209 -19.72 -4.05 5.34
N ASN A 210 -18.41 -3.97 5.10
CA ASN A 210 -17.77 -2.79 4.52
C ASN A 210 -18.33 -2.51 3.11
N ILE A 211 -18.74 -1.25 2.90
CA ILE A 211 -19.17 -0.76 1.60
C ILE A 211 -17.93 -0.41 0.78
N THR A 212 -17.85 -0.93 -0.43
CA THR A 212 -16.81 -0.58 -1.41
C THR A 212 -17.38 0.19 -2.58
N ASP A 213 -18.63 -0.06 -2.96
CA ASP A 213 -19.31 0.64 -4.05
C ASP A 213 -19.54 2.12 -3.71
N GLY A 214 -19.10 3.01 -4.60
CA GLY A 214 -19.21 4.45 -4.45
C GLY A 214 -18.27 5.07 -3.39
N VAL A 215 -17.35 4.30 -2.81
CA VAL A 215 -16.33 4.83 -1.88
C VAL A 215 -15.12 5.36 -2.65
N GLY A 216 -14.69 6.57 -2.32
CA GLY A 216 -13.45 7.16 -2.79
C GLY A 216 -12.71 7.86 -1.66
N THR A 217 -11.58 7.29 -1.25
CA THR A 217 -10.69 7.86 -0.24
C THR A 217 -9.50 8.53 -0.92
N ASP A 218 -9.08 9.70 -0.44
CA ASP A 218 -7.90 10.39 -0.97
C ASP A 218 -6.67 9.49 -0.84
N ASN A 219 -5.81 9.45 -1.88
CA ASN A 219 -4.68 8.52 -1.95
C ASN A 219 -3.57 8.81 -0.91
N THR A 220 -3.52 10.02 -0.37
CA THR A 220 -2.45 10.47 0.52
C THR A 220 -3.00 11.41 1.58
N ALA A 221 -2.60 11.21 2.83
CA ALA A 221 -2.93 12.12 3.91
C ALA A 221 -2.10 13.41 3.80
N LEU A 222 -2.74 14.56 3.98
CA LEU A 222 -2.10 15.86 3.88
C LEU A 222 -1.61 16.30 5.26
N ARG A 223 -0.33 16.68 5.35
CA ARG A 223 0.29 17.21 6.56
C ARG A 223 0.17 18.74 6.59
N ASP A 224 -0.32 19.28 7.69
CA ASP A 224 -0.48 20.72 7.90
C ASP A 224 0.77 21.38 8.55
N GLY A 225 0.72 22.69 8.74
CA GLY A 225 1.77 23.45 9.41
C GLY A 225 1.97 23.07 10.89
N ASN A 226 0.97 22.45 11.52
CA ASN A 226 1.06 21.89 12.88
C ASN A 226 1.66 20.48 12.91
N ARG A 227 2.19 20.02 11.76
CA ARG A 227 2.82 18.69 11.60
C ARG A 227 1.85 17.53 11.79
N ARG A 228 0.53 17.76 11.73
CA ARG A 228 -0.53 16.76 11.83
C ARG A 228 -1.11 16.43 10.47
N TYR A 229 -1.69 15.25 10.35
CA TYR A 229 -2.29 14.75 9.12
C TYR A 229 -3.81 14.88 9.12
N SER A 230 -4.33 14.99 7.90
CA SER A 230 -5.75 14.89 7.57
C SER A 230 -5.95 14.02 6.34
N ILE A 231 -7.07 13.29 6.29
CA ILE A 231 -7.48 12.51 5.12
C ILE A 231 -9.00 12.56 4.98
N THR A 232 -9.47 12.58 3.73
CA THR A 232 -10.90 12.61 3.42
C THR A 232 -11.32 11.34 2.67
N SER A 233 -12.48 10.80 3.03
CA SER A 233 -13.16 9.74 2.28
C SER A 233 -14.57 10.18 1.92
N ARG A 234 -15.03 9.80 0.73
CA ARG A 234 -16.36 10.13 0.22
C ARG A 234 -17.12 8.85 -0.04
N LEU A 235 -18.40 8.82 0.32
CA LEU A 235 -19.31 7.72 0.02
C LEU A 235 -20.47 8.25 -0.81
N ARG A 236 -20.58 7.79 -2.06
CA ARG A 236 -21.66 8.17 -2.97
C ARG A 236 -22.72 7.08 -3.02
N VAL A 237 -23.92 7.39 -2.54
CA VAL A 237 -25.06 6.47 -2.49
C VAL A 237 -26.25 6.93 -3.34
N PRO A 238 -27.16 6.04 -3.74
CA PRO A 238 -28.44 6.43 -4.31
C PRO A 238 -29.24 7.28 -3.32
N ALA A 239 -29.93 8.33 -3.80
CA ALA A 239 -30.75 9.19 -2.94
C ALA A 239 -31.82 8.40 -2.16
N LYS A 240 -32.37 7.31 -2.72
CA LYS A 240 -33.30 6.42 -1.99
C LYS A 240 -32.69 5.80 -0.73
N LYS A 241 -31.37 5.54 -0.70
CA LYS A 241 -30.68 5.03 0.48
C LYS A 241 -30.44 6.15 1.51
N TRP A 242 -30.07 7.35 1.05
CA TRP A 242 -29.92 8.51 1.94
C TRP A 242 -31.26 8.94 2.55
N ASN A 243 -32.32 8.95 1.75
CA ASN A 243 -33.65 9.43 2.13
C ASN A 243 -34.44 8.48 3.04
N LYS A 244 -33.75 7.57 3.74
CA LYS A 244 -34.35 6.62 4.68
C LYS A 244 -33.74 6.90 6.05
N ALA A 245 -34.53 7.50 6.94
CA ALA A 245 -34.06 7.91 8.27
C ALA A 245 -33.53 6.74 9.13
N SER A 246 -34.01 5.51 8.88
CA SER A 246 -33.52 4.31 9.56
C SER A 246 -32.11 3.88 9.13
N ASN A 247 -31.58 4.43 8.03
CA ASN A 247 -30.25 4.08 7.56
C ASN A 247 -29.20 4.90 8.31
N ARG A 248 -28.23 4.20 8.89
CA ARG A 248 -27.10 4.76 9.61
C ARG A 248 -25.82 4.51 8.81
N PHE A 249 -25.19 5.58 8.36
CA PHE A 249 -23.92 5.53 7.65
C PHE A 249 -22.79 5.81 8.64
N THR A 250 -21.90 4.84 8.82
CA THR A 250 -20.76 4.96 9.73
C THR A 250 -19.48 5.02 8.91
N CYS A 251 -18.64 6.00 9.19
CA CYS A 251 -17.25 6.03 8.74
C CYS A 251 -16.36 5.63 9.90
N THR A 252 -15.49 4.66 9.69
CA THR A 252 -14.51 4.20 10.68
C THR A 252 -13.11 4.38 10.12
N VAL A 253 -12.24 4.94 10.95
CA VAL A 253 -10.82 5.10 10.68
C VAL A 253 -10.07 4.16 11.60
N ARG A 254 -9.42 3.16 11.01
CA ARG A 254 -8.40 2.35 11.67
C ARG A 254 -7.10 3.16 11.68
N PHE A 255 -6.50 3.34 12.85
CA PHE A 255 -5.26 4.08 13.07
C PHE A 255 -4.27 3.21 13.83
N PHE A 256 -3.12 2.93 13.22
CA PHE A 256 -2.06 2.17 13.87
C PHE A 256 -1.18 3.10 14.72
N ASN A 257 -1.15 2.87 16.03
CA ASN A 257 -0.40 3.72 16.97
C ASN A 257 1.05 3.27 17.19
N GLY A 258 1.50 2.21 16.51
CA GLY A 258 2.83 1.60 16.66
C GLY A 258 2.83 0.25 17.36
N ASN A 259 1.80 -0.02 18.19
CA ASN A 259 1.61 -1.30 18.88
C ASN A 259 0.31 -1.97 18.43
N ASP A 260 -0.79 -1.21 18.42
CA ASP A 260 -2.14 -1.71 18.18
C ASP A 260 -2.91 -0.80 17.20
N ASP A 261 -4.03 -1.33 16.72
CA ASP A 261 -4.99 -0.59 15.93
C ASP A 261 -6.08 0.05 16.80
N ILE A 262 -6.22 1.36 16.67
CA ILE A 262 -7.29 2.15 17.27
C ILE A 262 -8.36 2.42 16.21
N TYR A 263 -9.62 2.17 16.54
CA TYR A 263 -10.75 2.43 15.64
C TYR A 263 -11.53 3.63 16.14
N VAL A 264 -11.52 4.71 15.36
CA VAL A 264 -12.32 5.92 15.66
C VAL A 264 -13.39 6.04 14.59
N ALA A 265 -14.64 6.23 14.99
CA ALA A 265 -15.76 6.30 14.07
C ALA A 265 -16.65 7.49 14.37
N ASP A 266 -17.28 8.00 13.32
CA ASP A 266 -18.42 8.89 13.40
C ASP A 266 -19.50 8.42 12.43
N HIS A 267 -20.72 8.90 12.61
CA HIS A 267 -21.87 8.44 11.86
C HIS A 267 -22.89 9.53 11.63
N ILE A 268 -23.70 9.31 10.60
CA ILE A 268 -24.87 10.13 10.34
C ILE A 268 -26.02 9.25 9.89
N ASN A 269 -27.23 9.61 10.31
CA ASN A 269 -28.44 8.94 9.84
C ASN A 269 -28.90 9.59 8.53
N GLY A 270 -29.60 8.81 7.71
CA GLY A 270 -30.30 9.33 6.55
C GLY A 270 -31.34 10.37 6.96
N GLU A 271 -31.72 11.22 6.02
CA GLU A 271 -32.81 12.17 6.20
C GLU A 271 -34.10 11.58 5.65
N GLU A 272 -35.27 11.98 6.16
CA GLU A 272 -36.51 11.59 5.53
C GLU A 272 -36.71 12.41 4.26
N GLY A 273 -36.87 11.73 3.11
CA GLY A 273 -37.17 12.45 1.88
C GLY A 273 -38.54 13.09 1.98
N THR A 274 -38.65 14.41 1.86
CA THR A 274 -39.94 15.07 1.64
C THR A 274 -40.56 14.49 0.37
N VAL A 275 -41.57 13.64 0.51
CA VAL A 275 -42.45 13.24 -0.58
C VAL A 275 -43.29 14.48 -0.88
N THR A 276 -42.83 15.31 -1.80
CA THR A 276 -43.72 16.26 -2.45
C THR A 276 -44.64 15.43 -3.34
N LEU A 277 -45.87 15.23 -2.86
CA LEU A 277 -47.00 14.67 -3.60
C LEU A 277 -47.29 15.51 -4.85
#